data_AF-A0A7X8Q1F3-F1
#
_entry.id   AF-A0A7X8Q1F3-F1
#
_cell.length_a   1.000
_cell.length_b   1.000
_cell.length_c   1.000
_cell.angle_alpha   90.00
_cell.angle_beta   90.00
_cell.angle_gamma   90.00
#
_symmetry.space_group_name_H-M   'P 1'
#
loop_
_entity.id
_entity.type
_entity.pdbx_description
1 polymer ?
#
loop_
_entity_poly.entity_id
_entity_poly.type
_entity_poly.pdbx_seq_one_letter_code
_entity_poly.pdbx_strand_id
1 'polypeptide(L)'
;MDVNSRYFIALLTAFMKDTIPLKPNFAGDRTKQSRQQVDIDWQKIYELARKHSLAGAIYLAIQKLKEADKPEESIINKFKSDFFYATFRYEEQQKAYREITDRFNEQKIRHIYFKGILIREFYPVKQVRTQGDIDFLVYREDMEKVKKIFTDLSYRCSSSVWHDKYTKDKVVFEAHDKIVNTKINSKVDYAEYFKNPWEHAEPKGNSYTYELNMNYHLVYLLTHLAKHFYKTGAGVRMIFDIAIILDKFSEDLDFSSIWRELKIIKLDIFARNIFSLCEIWFDIKVPEMNFEIDETTFRAVSNYITDGGTFGFSYNNIAMAALRKEYSKTEKPKLIKSKAIFGKVFLDFDMMREKYPILKKHPYLLVFAWIHRGVKCIVKKRRRTFRILKGICKNTAEGHDSHVMMKKIGL
;
A
#
# COMPACT_ATOMS: atom_id res chain seq x y z
N MET A 1 5.82 14.25 -13.51
CA MET A 1 4.34 14.17 -13.52
C MET A 1 3.80 15.04 -14.65
N ASP A 2 2.84 14.52 -15.40
CA ASP A 2 2.08 15.31 -16.36
C ASP A 2 1.09 16.26 -15.65
N VAL A 3 0.46 17.16 -16.41
CA VAL A 3 -0.45 18.17 -15.84
C VAL A 3 -1.65 17.54 -15.10
N ASN A 4 -2.23 16.47 -15.64
CA ASN A 4 -3.41 15.84 -15.03
C ASN A 4 -3.04 15.18 -13.70
N SER A 5 -1.89 14.51 -13.62
CA SER A 5 -1.39 13.97 -12.35
C SER A 5 -1.16 15.07 -11.30
N ARG A 6 -0.62 16.23 -11.69
CA ARG A 6 -0.45 17.37 -10.77
C ARG A 6 -1.79 17.92 -10.29
N TYR A 7 -2.77 18.06 -11.18
CA TYR A 7 -4.09 18.56 -10.81
C TYR A 7 -4.88 17.57 -9.95
N PHE A 8 -4.76 16.26 -10.23
CA PHE A 8 -5.29 15.20 -9.37
C PHE A 8 -4.76 15.31 -7.93
N ILE A 9 -3.45 15.51 -7.76
CA ILE A 9 -2.85 15.76 -6.44
C ILE A 9 -3.40 17.05 -5.81
N ALA A 10 -3.50 18.15 -6.58
CA ALA A 10 -4.05 19.41 -6.07
C ALA A 10 -5.51 19.29 -5.57
N LEU A 11 -6.35 18.50 -6.26
CA LEU A 11 -7.71 18.19 -5.81
C LEU A 11 -7.72 17.38 -4.51
N LEU A 12 -6.80 16.42 -4.34
CA LEU A 12 -6.64 15.68 -3.09
C LEU A 12 -6.18 16.57 -1.94
N THR A 13 -5.24 17.50 -2.20
CA THR A 13 -4.77 18.47 -1.21
C THR A 13 -5.92 19.38 -0.75
N ALA A 14 -6.75 19.84 -1.69
CA ALA A 14 -7.94 20.63 -1.36
C ALA A 14 -8.98 19.83 -0.56
N PHE A 15 -9.18 18.54 -0.90
CA PHE A 15 -10.01 17.64 -0.09
C PHE A 15 -9.45 17.48 1.32
N MET A 16 -8.15 17.22 1.47
CA MET A 16 -7.48 17.00 2.75
C MET A 16 -7.56 18.22 3.66
N LYS A 17 -7.25 19.41 3.13
CA LYS A 17 -7.22 20.68 3.86
C LYS A 17 -8.60 21.36 3.96
N ASP A 18 -9.64 20.70 3.45
CA ASP A 18 -11.01 21.23 3.38
C ASP A 18 -11.15 22.57 2.63
N THR A 19 -10.27 22.88 1.68
CA THR A 19 -10.24 24.17 0.95
C THR A 19 -10.91 24.11 -0.43
N ILE A 20 -11.11 25.28 -1.04
CA ILE A 20 -11.55 25.39 -2.44
C ILE A 20 -10.37 24.98 -3.35
N PRO A 21 -10.55 24.03 -4.27
CA PRO A 21 -9.46 23.63 -5.15
C PRO A 21 -9.03 24.74 -6.09
N LEU A 22 -7.76 24.69 -6.51
CA LEU A 22 -7.26 25.56 -7.57
C LEU A 22 -8.06 25.32 -8.86
N LYS A 23 -8.20 26.38 -9.66
CA LYS A 23 -8.81 26.28 -10.99
C LYS A 23 -8.01 25.31 -11.87
N PRO A 24 -8.67 24.51 -12.74
CA PRO A 24 -8.00 23.54 -13.62
C PRO A 24 -6.81 24.14 -14.40
N ASN A 25 -6.98 25.38 -14.89
CA ASN A 25 -5.97 26.06 -15.71
C ASN A 25 -4.75 26.59 -14.93
N PHE A 26 -4.72 26.44 -13.60
CA PHE A 26 -3.64 26.93 -12.73
C PHE A 26 -2.71 25.82 -12.22
N ALA A 27 -2.82 24.59 -12.73
CA ALA A 27 -1.97 23.46 -12.36
C ALA A 27 -0.51 23.53 -12.89
N GLY A 28 -0.06 24.72 -13.29
CA GLY A 28 1.30 25.01 -13.73
C GLY A 28 2.30 25.06 -12.57
N ASP A 29 3.59 24.92 -12.90
CA ASP A 29 4.70 24.98 -11.96
C ASP A 29 4.67 26.30 -11.15
N ARG A 30 4.65 26.23 -9.81
CA ARG A 30 4.62 27.40 -8.93
C ARG A 30 5.83 28.33 -9.13
N THR A 31 6.87 27.85 -9.82
CA THR A 31 8.16 28.54 -10.01
C THR A 31 8.34 29.22 -11.37
N LYS A 32 7.40 29.10 -12.33
CA LYS A 32 7.55 29.71 -13.67
C LYS A 32 6.46 30.76 -13.95
N GLN A 33 6.90 32.00 -14.17
CA GLN A 33 6.09 33.17 -14.51
C GLN A 33 5.37 33.10 -15.88
N SER A 34 5.52 32.04 -16.67
CA SER A 34 4.79 31.88 -17.94
C SER A 34 3.47 31.12 -17.75
N ARG A 35 2.38 31.88 -17.73
CA ARG A 35 1.00 31.41 -17.64
C ARG A 35 0.58 30.73 -18.96
N GLN A 36 0.84 29.44 -19.11
CA GLN A 36 0.18 28.64 -20.15
C GLN A 36 -1.17 28.14 -19.62
N GLN A 37 -2.24 28.48 -20.33
CA GLN A 37 -3.56 27.86 -20.14
C GLN A 37 -3.43 26.39 -20.52
N VAL A 38 -3.38 25.50 -19.52
CA VAL A 38 -3.31 24.06 -19.76
C VAL A 38 -4.68 23.46 -19.55
N ASP A 39 -5.19 22.80 -20.59
CA ASP A 39 -6.46 22.09 -20.54
C ASP A 39 -6.32 20.81 -19.71
N ILE A 40 -7.29 20.58 -18.81
CA ILE A 40 -7.32 19.41 -17.92
C ILE A 40 -8.25 18.36 -18.52
N ASP A 41 -7.71 17.17 -18.74
CA ASP A 41 -8.48 16.02 -19.18
C ASP A 41 -9.14 15.37 -17.96
N TRP A 42 -10.40 15.73 -17.73
CA TRP A 42 -11.21 15.19 -16.63
C TRP A 42 -11.45 13.68 -16.70
N GLN A 43 -11.47 13.08 -17.90
CA GLN A 43 -11.56 11.64 -18.05
C GLN A 43 -10.28 10.97 -17.52
N LYS A 44 -9.11 11.54 -17.79
CA LYS A 44 -7.83 11.09 -17.22
C LYS A 44 -7.77 11.29 -15.70
N ILE A 45 -8.29 12.40 -15.17
CA ILE A 45 -8.39 12.61 -13.71
C ILE A 45 -9.25 11.52 -13.06
N TYR A 46 -10.40 11.19 -13.65
CA TYR A 46 -11.26 10.11 -13.18
C TYR A 46 -10.56 8.74 -13.20
N GLU A 47 -9.84 8.42 -14.26
CA GLU A 47 -9.07 7.18 -14.36
C GLU A 47 -7.98 7.10 -13.30
N LEU A 48 -7.23 8.18 -13.06
CA LEU A 48 -6.26 8.28 -11.97
C LEU A 48 -6.93 8.06 -10.61
N ALA A 49 -8.03 8.76 -10.35
CA ALA A 49 -8.74 8.67 -9.08
C ALA A 49 -9.25 7.26 -8.80
N ARG A 50 -9.81 6.57 -9.80
CA ARG A 50 -10.25 5.17 -9.67
C ARG A 50 -9.09 4.21 -9.49
N LYS A 51 -8.03 4.37 -10.28
CA LYS A 51 -6.82 3.55 -10.21
C LYS A 51 -6.18 3.60 -8.82
N HIS A 52 -6.29 4.72 -8.14
CA HIS A 52 -5.80 4.95 -6.77
C HIS A 52 -6.86 4.72 -5.68
N SER A 53 -8.10 4.38 -6.05
CA SER A 53 -9.24 4.22 -5.12
C SER A 53 -9.56 5.47 -4.30
N LEU A 54 -9.45 6.64 -4.94
CA LEU A 54 -9.66 7.98 -4.39
C LEU A 54 -10.75 8.78 -5.11
N ALA A 55 -11.54 8.14 -5.99
CA ALA A 55 -12.61 8.79 -6.74
C ALA A 55 -13.65 9.50 -5.83
N GLY A 56 -14.01 8.90 -4.69
CA GLY A 56 -14.91 9.55 -3.72
C GLY A 56 -14.34 10.83 -3.12
N ALA A 57 -13.04 10.87 -2.81
CA ALA A 57 -12.37 12.07 -2.30
C ALA A 57 -12.33 13.19 -3.36
N ILE A 58 -12.01 12.82 -4.60
CA ILE A 58 -12.02 13.76 -5.73
C ILE A 58 -13.42 14.29 -6.01
N TYR A 59 -14.46 13.45 -5.92
CA TYR A 59 -15.85 13.89 -6.07
C TYR A 59 -16.18 15.04 -5.13
N LEU A 60 -15.80 14.91 -3.85
CA LEU A 60 -16.02 15.93 -2.82
C LEU A 60 -15.25 17.22 -3.11
N ALA A 61 -13.99 17.12 -3.58
CA ALA A 61 -13.23 18.29 -4.02
C ALA A 61 -13.90 19.01 -5.21
N ILE A 62 -14.38 18.26 -6.20
CA ILE A 62 -15.08 18.81 -7.38
C ILE A 62 -16.34 19.57 -6.97
N GLN A 63 -17.07 19.12 -5.94
CA GLN A 63 -18.29 19.81 -5.49
C GLN A 63 -18.02 21.24 -5.00
N LYS A 64 -16.78 21.55 -4.58
CA LYS A 64 -16.37 22.88 -4.12
C LYS A 64 -15.90 23.80 -5.25
N LEU A 65 -15.73 23.29 -6.47
CA LEU A 65 -15.41 24.12 -7.64
C LEU A 65 -16.60 25.00 -8.03
N LYS A 66 -16.30 26.13 -8.70
CA LYS A 66 -17.34 26.91 -9.38
C LYS A 66 -17.89 26.12 -10.56
N GLU A 67 -19.16 26.31 -10.91
CA GLU A 67 -19.80 25.58 -12.03
C GLU A 67 -19.01 25.66 -13.34
N ALA A 68 -18.44 26.83 -13.66
CA ALA A 68 -17.64 27.03 -14.87
C ALA A 68 -16.30 26.24 -14.88
N ASP A 69 -15.84 25.79 -13.72
CA ASP A 69 -14.58 25.03 -13.55
C ASP A 69 -14.84 23.52 -13.34
N LYS A 70 -16.11 23.08 -13.28
CA LYS A 70 -16.48 21.67 -13.09
C LYS A 70 -16.39 20.89 -14.42
N PRO A 71 -16.14 19.56 -14.37
CA PRO A 71 -16.26 18.72 -15.55
C PRO A 71 -17.69 18.66 -16.08
N GLU A 72 -17.85 18.16 -17.30
CA GLU A 72 -19.15 17.80 -17.84
C GLU A 72 -19.91 16.80 -16.93
N GLU A 73 -21.23 16.87 -16.97
CA GLU A 73 -22.12 16.07 -16.10
C GLU A 73 -21.87 14.56 -16.20
N SER A 74 -21.51 14.09 -17.41
CA SER A 74 -21.17 12.69 -17.67
C SER A 74 -20.04 12.19 -16.76
N ILE A 75 -19.00 13.01 -16.56
CA ILE A 75 -17.85 12.69 -15.72
C ILE A 75 -18.19 12.89 -14.23
N ILE A 76 -18.95 13.92 -13.88
CA ILE A 76 -19.44 14.11 -12.51
C ILE A 76 -20.22 12.88 -12.04
N ASN A 77 -21.09 12.33 -12.89
CA ASN A 77 -21.90 11.15 -12.56
C ASN A 77 -21.05 9.89 -12.33
N LYS A 78 -19.93 9.74 -13.04
CA LYS A 78 -18.97 8.67 -12.78
C LYS A 78 -18.34 8.79 -11.38
N PHE A 79 -17.86 9.98 -11.02
CA PHE A 79 -17.33 10.25 -9.67
C PHE A 79 -18.38 10.05 -8.57
N LYS A 80 -19.60 10.55 -8.80
CA LYS A 80 -20.75 10.40 -7.90
C LYS A 80 -21.07 8.93 -7.64
N SER A 81 -21.05 8.09 -8.68
CA SER A 81 -21.27 6.64 -8.54
C SER A 81 -20.21 5.98 -7.66
N ASP A 82 -18.93 6.31 -7.84
CA ASP A 82 -17.86 5.76 -6.98
C ASP A 82 -17.94 6.27 -5.54
N PHE A 83 -18.38 7.53 -5.33
CA PHE A 83 -18.62 8.08 -3.99
C PHE A 83 -19.74 7.33 -3.25
N PHE A 84 -20.88 7.08 -3.91
CA PHE A 84 -21.97 6.29 -3.31
C PHE A 84 -21.56 4.84 -3.06
N TYR A 85 -20.80 4.24 -3.98
CA TYR A 85 -20.26 2.90 -3.78
C TYR A 85 -19.31 2.83 -2.57
N ALA A 86 -18.41 3.81 -2.42
CA ALA A 86 -17.51 3.90 -1.27
C ALA A 86 -18.29 4.04 0.04
N THR A 87 -19.33 4.89 0.05
CA THR A 87 -20.22 5.10 1.20
C THR A 87 -20.95 3.82 1.60
N PHE A 88 -21.58 3.14 0.64
CA PHE A 88 -22.28 1.87 0.90
C PHE A 88 -21.33 0.82 1.47
N ARG A 89 -20.13 0.67 0.88
CA ARG A 89 -19.11 -0.26 1.38
C ARG A 89 -18.63 0.08 2.78
N TYR A 90 -18.47 1.36 3.09
CA TYR A 90 -18.09 1.81 4.42
C TYR A 90 -19.14 1.37 5.44
N GLU A 91 -20.43 1.55 5.17
CA GLU A 91 -21.50 1.17 6.10
C GLU A 91 -21.56 -0.36 6.33
N GLU A 92 -21.40 -1.16 5.28
CA GLU A 92 -21.30 -2.63 5.41
C GLU A 92 -20.12 -3.03 6.30
N GLN A 93 -18.94 -2.45 6.05
CA GLN A 93 -17.73 -2.71 6.83
C GLN A 93 -17.87 -2.19 8.27
N GLN A 94 -18.52 -1.05 8.48
CA GLN A 94 -18.69 -0.44 9.79
C GLN A 94 -19.64 -1.26 10.68
N LYS A 95 -20.73 -1.79 10.10
CA LYS A 95 -21.63 -2.69 10.81
C LYS A 95 -20.89 -3.95 11.28
N ALA A 96 -20.17 -4.59 10.37
CA ALA A 96 -19.38 -5.79 10.69
C ALA A 96 -18.25 -5.50 11.69
N TYR A 97 -17.57 -4.36 11.55
CA TYR A 97 -16.53 -3.91 12.47
C TYR A 97 -17.06 -3.80 13.90
N ARG A 98 -18.22 -3.15 14.10
CA ARG A 98 -18.86 -3.03 15.42
C ARG A 98 -19.23 -4.41 15.98
N GLU A 99 -19.93 -5.23 15.20
CA GLU A 99 -20.35 -6.58 15.63
C GLU A 99 -19.16 -7.44 16.09
N ILE A 100 -18.05 -7.46 15.34
CA ILE A 100 -16.86 -8.21 15.71
C ILE A 100 -16.15 -7.60 16.93
N THR A 101 -16.06 -6.27 17.00
CA THR A 101 -15.46 -5.57 18.15
C THR A 101 -16.22 -5.88 19.44
N ASP A 102 -17.56 -5.87 19.39
CA ASP A 102 -18.41 -6.17 20.53
C ASP A 102 -18.21 -7.63 20.98
N ARG A 103 -18.18 -8.59 20.05
CA ARG A 103 -17.90 -10.00 20.35
C ARG A 103 -16.52 -10.21 20.96
N PHE A 104 -15.49 -9.52 20.48
CA PHE A 104 -14.16 -9.60 21.09
C PHE A 104 -14.14 -9.05 22.51
N ASN A 105 -14.82 -7.93 22.76
CA ASN A 105 -14.94 -7.36 24.10
C ASN A 105 -15.72 -8.27 25.06
N GLU A 106 -16.87 -8.81 24.64
CA GLU A 106 -17.66 -9.78 25.42
C GLU A 106 -16.83 -11.02 25.81
N GLN A 107 -16.01 -11.52 24.89
CA GLN A 107 -15.15 -12.69 25.08
C GLN A 107 -13.78 -12.35 25.69
N LYS A 108 -13.55 -11.08 26.08
CA LYS A 108 -12.31 -10.60 26.69
C LYS A 108 -11.06 -10.85 25.83
N ILE A 109 -11.22 -10.79 24.51
CA ILE A 109 -10.14 -10.97 23.54
C ILE A 109 -9.48 -9.62 23.30
N ARG A 110 -8.22 -9.49 23.73
CA ARG A 110 -7.41 -8.31 23.45
C ARG A 110 -7.15 -8.22 21.95
N HIS A 111 -7.46 -7.08 21.35
CA HIS A 111 -7.27 -6.88 19.92
C HIS A 111 -6.84 -5.45 19.58
N ILE A 112 -6.02 -5.31 18.53
CA ILE A 112 -5.59 -4.02 17.97
C ILE A 112 -6.04 -3.96 16.51
N TYR A 113 -6.80 -2.94 16.15
CA TYR A 113 -7.06 -2.61 14.75
C TYR A 113 -5.97 -1.68 14.22
N PHE A 114 -5.47 -1.94 13.00
CA PHE A 114 -4.36 -1.17 12.43
C PHE A 114 -4.51 -0.97 10.92
N LYS A 115 -3.65 -0.13 10.32
CA LYS A 115 -3.73 0.31 8.92
C LYS A 115 -5.05 1.04 8.61
N GLY A 116 -5.75 0.59 7.57
CA GLY A 116 -6.80 1.35 6.90
C GLY A 116 -8.03 1.64 7.75
N ILE A 117 -8.40 0.70 8.60
CA ILE A 117 -9.56 0.82 9.50
C ILE A 117 -9.33 1.91 10.55
N LEU A 118 -8.07 2.11 10.96
CA LEU A 118 -7.66 3.18 11.86
C LEU A 118 -7.51 4.50 11.08
N ILE A 119 -6.76 4.49 9.97
CA ILE A 119 -6.44 5.69 9.18
C ILE A 119 -7.71 6.38 8.64
N ARG A 120 -8.73 5.62 8.24
CA ARG A 120 -9.98 6.20 7.72
C ARG A 120 -10.67 7.13 8.72
N GLU A 121 -10.46 6.95 10.03
CA GLU A 121 -11.09 7.78 11.05
C GLU A 121 -10.55 9.22 11.02
N PHE A 122 -9.39 9.41 10.40
CA PHE A 122 -8.68 10.69 10.30
C PHE A 122 -8.87 11.39 8.95
N TYR A 123 -9.51 10.74 7.98
CA TYR A 123 -9.89 11.38 6.73
C TYR A 123 -10.99 12.43 6.98
N PRO A 124 -11.03 13.55 6.24
CA PRO A 124 -12.11 14.55 6.35
C PRO A 124 -13.50 13.94 6.18
N VAL A 125 -13.63 12.94 5.31
CA VAL A 125 -14.83 12.10 5.16
C VAL A 125 -14.41 10.63 5.22
N LYS A 126 -14.78 9.93 6.29
CA LYS A 126 -14.33 8.55 6.58
C LYS A 126 -14.68 7.56 5.47
N GLN A 127 -15.86 7.75 4.87
CA GLN A 127 -16.44 6.89 3.83
C GLN A 127 -15.57 6.80 2.57
N VAL A 128 -14.80 7.85 2.25
CA VAL A 128 -14.03 7.88 0.99
C VAL A 128 -12.64 7.24 1.12
N ARG A 129 -12.20 6.88 2.34
CA ARG A 129 -11.02 6.01 2.54
C ARG A 129 -11.43 4.56 2.34
N THR A 130 -11.56 4.17 1.08
CA THR A 130 -11.90 2.80 0.69
C THR A 130 -10.84 1.80 1.16
N GLN A 131 -11.27 0.58 1.52
CA GLN A 131 -10.35 -0.51 1.90
C GLN A 131 -10.88 -1.89 1.50
N GLY A 132 -9.95 -2.81 1.24
CA GLY A 132 -10.29 -4.18 0.84
C GLY A 132 -10.62 -5.07 2.03
N ASP A 133 -9.81 -4.94 3.07
CA ASP A 133 -9.76 -5.78 4.28
C ASP A 133 -9.77 -4.89 5.53
N ILE A 134 -10.11 -5.53 6.66
CA ILE A 134 -10.00 -5.00 8.01
C ILE A 134 -8.93 -5.84 8.72
N ASP A 135 -7.74 -5.26 8.89
CA ASP A 135 -6.63 -5.88 9.60
C ASP A 135 -6.77 -5.70 11.12
N PHE A 136 -6.57 -6.78 11.86
CA PHE A 136 -6.48 -6.73 13.31
C PHE A 136 -5.48 -7.75 13.88
N LEU A 137 -4.88 -7.39 15.01
CA LEU A 137 -3.89 -8.18 15.71
C LEU A 137 -4.52 -8.76 16.97
N VAL A 138 -4.27 -10.03 17.25
CA VAL A 138 -4.63 -10.74 18.48
C VAL A 138 -3.44 -11.55 18.99
N TYR A 139 -3.52 -12.00 20.23
CA TYR A 139 -2.56 -12.97 20.75
C TYR A 139 -2.71 -14.33 20.05
N ARG A 140 -1.59 -15.06 19.89
CA ARG A 140 -1.55 -16.33 19.15
C ARG A 140 -2.49 -17.37 19.77
N GLU A 141 -2.57 -17.38 21.09
CA GLU A 141 -3.42 -18.24 21.91
C GLU A 141 -4.92 -17.98 21.73
N ASP A 142 -5.31 -16.77 21.30
CA ASP A 142 -6.71 -16.41 21.06
C ASP A 142 -7.18 -16.70 19.63
N MET A 143 -6.29 -17.10 18.70
CA MET A 143 -6.62 -17.35 17.29
C MET A 143 -7.74 -18.38 17.10
N GLU A 144 -7.78 -19.44 17.90
CA GLU A 144 -8.87 -20.44 17.81
C GLU A 144 -10.21 -19.89 18.31
N LYS A 145 -10.20 -19.02 19.34
CA LYS A 145 -11.42 -18.34 19.80
C LYS A 145 -11.92 -17.36 18.75
N VAL A 146 -11.02 -16.59 18.14
CA VAL A 146 -11.32 -15.67 17.03
C VAL A 146 -11.96 -16.44 15.88
N LYS A 147 -11.35 -17.56 15.46
CA LYS A 147 -11.90 -18.41 14.42
C LYS A 147 -13.31 -18.92 14.74
N LYS A 148 -13.55 -19.32 16.00
CA LYS A 148 -14.88 -19.74 16.45
C LYS A 148 -15.90 -18.61 16.31
N ILE A 149 -15.59 -17.40 16.80
CA ILE A 149 -16.47 -16.22 16.68
C ILE A 149 -16.85 -15.96 15.22
N PHE A 150 -15.86 -15.93 14.31
CA PHE A 150 -16.13 -15.69 12.89
C PHE A 150 -16.96 -16.82 12.25
N THR A 151 -16.70 -18.07 12.61
CA THR A 151 -17.44 -19.22 12.07
C THR A 151 -18.88 -19.23 12.56
N ASP A 152 -19.11 -18.93 13.84
CA ASP A 152 -20.45 -18.79 14.44
C ASP A 152 -21.25 -17.67 13.74
N LEU A 153 -20.57 -16.62 13.27
CA LEU A 153 -21.15 -15.53 12.48
C LEU A 153 -21.22 -15.82 10.96
N SER A 154 -20.98 -17.06 10.54
CA SER A 154 -21.04 -17.53 9.15
C SER A 154 -19.98 -16.93 8.20
N TYR A 155 -18.84 -16.47 8.73
CA TYR A 155 -17.70 -16.12 7.89
C TYR A 155 -16.96 -17.37 7.42
N ARG A 156 -16.56 -17.38 6.15
CA ARG A 156 -15.67 -18.42 5.62
C ARG A 156 -14.23 -18.10 6.02
N CYS A 157 -13.57 -19.06 6.67
CA CYS A 157 -12.16 -18.97 7.05
C CYS A 157 -11.25 -19.56 5.96
N SER A 158 -10.20 -18.84 5.61
CA SER A 158 -9.08 -19.35 4.83
C SER A 158 -7.77 -18.95 5.49
N SER A 159 -7.04 -19.93 6.01
CA SER A 159 -5.77 -19.72 6.71
C SER A 159 -4.58 -19.68 5.75
N SER A 160 -3.59 -18.86 6.07
CA SER A 160 -2.30 -18.81 5.40
C SER A 160 -1.17 -18.77 6.42
N VAL A 161 0.09 -18.84 5.97
CA VAL A 161 1.27 -18.69 6.84
C VAL A 161 1.36 -17.28 7.45
N TRP A 162 0.63 -16.31 6.89
CA TRP A 162 0.72 -14.91 7.28
C TRP A 162 -0.42 -14.49 8.21
N HIS A 163 -1.64 -14.93 7.91
CA HIS A 163 -2.85 -14.54 8.63
C HIS A 163 -3.98 -15.55 8.37
N ASP A 164 -5.01 -15.46 9.19
CA ASP A 164 -6.32 -16.05 8.92
C ASP A 164 -7.23 -15.01 8.28
N LYS A 165 -7.79 -15.35 7.12
CA LYS A 165 -8.71 -14.49 6.39
C LYS A 165 -10.14 -14.97 6.59
N TYR A 166 -11.01 -14.08 7.05
CA TYR A 166 -12.44 -14.32 7.25
C TYR A 166 -13.25 -13.50 6.25
N THR A 167 -14.11 -14.14 5.46
CA THR A 167 -14.90 -13.47 4.42
C THR A 167 -16.39 -13.77 4.56
N LYS A 168 -17.21 -12.72 4.58
CA LYS A 168 -18.67 -12.76 4.49
C LYS A 168 -19.12 -11.68 3.52
N ASP A 169 -19.78 -12.07 2.44
CA ASP A 169 -20.14 -11.20 1.32
C ASP A 169 -18.94 -10.40 0.78
N LYS A 170 -18.99 -9.06 0.87
CA LYS A 170 -17.91 -8.16 0.44
C LYS A 170 -17.00 -7.72 1.60
N VAL A 171 -17.27 -8.16 2.82
CA VAL A 171 -16.49 -7.84 4.01
C VAL A 171 -15.42 -8.89 4.25
N VAL A 172 -14.19 -8.41 4.45
CA VAL A 172 -13.02 -9.24 4.68
C VAL A 172 -12.32 -8.76 5.94
N PHE A 173 -12.04 -9.68 6.85
CA PHE A 173 -11.15 -9.46 7.98
C PHE A 173 -9.88 -10.30 7.80
N GLU A 174 -8.74 -9.75 8.20
CA GLU A 174 -7.47 -10.47 8.27
C GLU A 174 -6.96 -10.44 9.72
N ALA A 175 -6.93 -11.60 10.36
CA ALA A 175 -6.43 -11.79 11.72
C ALA A 175 -4.95 -12.14 11.71
N HIS A 176 -4.16 -11.34 12.42
CA HIS A 176 -2.73 -11.50 12.54
C HIS A 176 -2.35 -11.81 13.99
N ASP A 177 -1.36 -12.70 14.17
CA ASP A 177 -0.66 -12.91 15.43
C ASP A 177 0.68 -12.15 15.48
N LYS A 178 1.12 -11.61 14.33
CA LYS A 178 2.32 -10.78 14.16
C LYS A 178 2.03 -9.63 13.21
N ILE A 179 2.37 -8.40 13.60
CA ILE A 179 2.09 -7.21 12.79
C ILE A 179 2.95 -7.14 11.51
N VAL A 180 4.17 -7.69 11.57
CA VAL A 180 5.04 -7.94 10.42
C VAL A 180 5.51 -9.39 10.44
N ASN A 181 5.10 -10.16 9.44
CA ASN A 181 5.43 -11.58 9.32
C ASN A 181 6.26 -11.90 8.07
N THR A 182 6.46 -10.96 7.14
CA THR A 182 7.17 -11.21 5.89
C THR A 182 8.56 -10.58 5.88
N LYS A 183 9.55 -11.33 5.38
CA LYS A 183 10.83 -10.73 4.95
C LYS A 183 10.60 -9.67 3.89
N ILE A 184 11.16 -8.48 4.12
CA ILE A 184 11.06 -7.30 3.24
C ILE A 184 12.33 -7.20 2.38
N ASN A 185 13.50 -7.17 3.03
CA ASN A 185 14.80 -7.22 2.39
C ASN A 185 15.76 -8.16 3.17
N SER A 186 17.03 -8.21 2.78
CA SER A 186 18.06 -9.02 3.45
C SER A 186 18.85 -8.27 4.53
N LYS A 187 18.62 -6.96 4.71
CA LYS A 187 19.45 -6.08 5.54
C LYS A 187 18.97 -5.98 6.99
N VAL A 188 17.68 -6.23 7.23
CA VAL A 188 17.00 -6.04 8.52
C VAL A 188 15.99 -7.17 8.73
N ASP A 189 15.93 -7.68 9.96
CA ASP A 189 14.87 -8.59 10.40
C ASP A 189 13.69 -7.78 10.95
N TYR A 190 12.77 -7.41 10.07
CA TYR A 190 11.58 -6.65 10.45
C TYR A 190 10.60 -7.47 11.30
N ALA A 191 10.62 -8.80 11.21
CA ALA A 191 9.74 -9.62 12.06
C ALA A 191 10.22 -9.57 13.51
N GLU A 192 11.54 -9.57 13.72
CA GLU A 192 12.14 -9.41 15.04
C GLU A 192 11.93 -8.00 15.60
N TYR A 193 12.13 -6.96 14.80
CA TYR A 193 11.93 -5.57 15.24
C TYR A 193 10.47 -5.30 15.68
N PHE A 194 9.50 -5.81 14.93
CA PHE A 194 8.07 -5.64 15.22
C PHE A 194 7.47 -6.79 16.07
N LYS A 195 8.28 -7.53 16.83
CA LYS A 195 7.82 -8.74 17.55
C LYS A 195 6.88 -8.44 18.72
N ASN A 196 7.02 -7.28 19.38
CA ASN A 196 6.29 -6.90 20.59
C ASN A 196 5.40 -5.66 20.38
N PRO A 197 4.42 -5.68 19.44
CA PRO A 197 3.56 -4.52 19.19
C PRO A 197 2.70 -4.13 20.40
N TRP A 198 2.43 -5.08 21.30
CA TRP A 198 1.64 -4.84 22.52
C TRP A 198 2.35 -3.95 23.54
N GLU A 199 3.68 -3.83 23.51
CA GLU A 199 4.43 -2.88 24.33
C GLU A 199 4.23 -1.43 23.87
N HIS A 200 3.71 -1.24 22.66
CA HIS A 200 3.40 0.06 22.05
C HIS A 200 1.90 0.28 21.90
N ALA A 201 1.08 -0.39 22.72
CA ALA A 201 -0.37 -0.33 22.64
C ALA A 201 -1.01 -0.08 24.00
N GLU A 202 -2.05 0.74 24.02
CA GLU A 202 -2.80 1.09 25.23
C GLU A 202 -4.29 0.73 25.07
N PRO A 203 -4.97 0.32 26.16
CA PRO A 203 -6.38 0.00 26.08
C PRO A 203 -7.23 1.25 25.81
N LYS A 204 -8.21 1.11 24.92
CA LYS A 204 -9.20 2.16 24.64
C LYS A 204 -10.25 2.16 25.75
N GLY A 205 -10.07 3.04 26.74
CA GLY A 205 -10.91 3.09 27.94
C GLY A 205 -10.93 1.74 28.68
N ASN A 206 -12.07 1.38 29.26
CA ASN A 206 -12.23 0.10 29.98
C ASN A 206 -12.70 -1.03 29.04
N SER A 207 -11.93 -1.29 27.97
CA SER A 207 -12.25 -2.31 26.96
C SER A 207 -11.06 -3.23 26.66
N TYR A 208 -11.30 -4.30 25.90
CA TYR A 208 -10.28 -5.19 25.34
C TYR A 208 -9.83 -4.74 23.94
N THR A 209 -10.29 -3.58 23.47
CA THR A 209 -9.78 -2.93 22.27
C THR A 209 -8.56 -2.08 22.65
N TYR A 210 -7.44 -2.26 21.94
CA TYR A 210 -6.19 -1.54 22.17
C TYR A 210 -5.84 -0.69 20.94
N GLU A 211 -5.18 0.44 21.18
CA GLU A 211 -4.73 1.39 20.16
C GLU A 211 -3.20 1.47 20.18
N LEU A 212 -2.58 1.43 19.00
CA LEU A 212 -1.13 1.61 18.87
C LEU A 212 -0.75 3.07 19.12
N ASN A 213 0.36 3.27 19.80
CA ASN A 213 1.05 4.54 19.84
C ASN A 213 1.33 5.03 18.39
N MET A 214 1.04 6.30 18.12
CA MET A 214 1.09 6.82 16.75
C MET A 214 2.53 6.89 16.17
N ASN A 215 3.56 7.05 17.01
CA ASN A 215 4.96 6.97 16.57
C ASN A 215 5.26 5.57 16.01
N TYR A 216 4.90 4.53 16.76
CA TYR A 216 5.07 3.15 16.36
C TYR A 216 4.24 2.82 15.10
N HIS A 217 3.00 3.31 15.04
CA HIS A 217 2.14 3.11 13.89
C HIS A 217 2.68 3.79 12.62
N LEU A 218 3.24 5.01 12.71
CA LEU A 218 3.86 5.68 11.57
C LEU A 218 5.10 4.92 11.05
N VAL A 219 5.98 4.44 11.94
CA VAL A 219 7.13 3.59 11.56
C VAL A 219 6.65 2.30 10.88
N TYR A 220 5.57 1.72 11.38
CA TYR A 220 4.91 0.57 10.75
C TYR A 220 4.37 0.89 9.35
N LEU A 221 3.68 2.02 9.15
CA LEU A 221 3.14 2.41 7.85
C LEU A 221 4.25 2.65 6.81
N LEU A 222 5.36 3.27 7.22
CA LEU A 222 6.54 3.44 6.36
C LEU A 222 7.18 2.10 5.98
N THR A 223 7.25 1.17 6.92
CA THR A 223 7.72 -0.20 6.67
C THR A 223 6.78 -0.96 5.73
N HIS A 224 5.47 -0.81 5.91
CA HIS A 224 4.46 -1.40 5.03
C HIS A 224 4.57 -0.84 3.62
N LEU A 225 4.77 0.48 3.48
CA LEU A 225 4.99 1.13 2.20
C LEU A 225 6.28 0.63 1.53
N ALA A 226 7.39 0.53 2.27
CA ALA A 226 8.65 -0.02 1.76
C ALA A 226 8.47 -1.46 1.24
N LYS A 227 7.74 -2.32 1.98
CA LYS A 227 7.35 -3.66 1.53
C LYS A 227 6.61 -3.63 0.19
N HIS A 228 5.71 -2.68 0.00
CA HIS A 228 5.01 -2.48 -1.26
C HIS A 228 5.98 -2.10 -2.39
N PHE A 229 6.85 -1.12 -2.20
CA PHE A 229 7.88 -0.74 -3.17
C PHE A 229 8.76 -1.91 -3.62
N TYR A 230 9.25 -2.73 -2.69
CA TYR A 230 10.04 -3.91 -3.04
C TYR A 230 9.25 -4.93 -3.88
N LYS A 231 7.96 -5.16 -3.56
CA LYS A 231 7.17 -6.26 -4.10
C LYS A 231 6.26 -5.86 -5.25
N THR A 232 5.27 -5.02 -4.99
CA THR A 232 4.13 -4.78 -5.90
C THR A 232 3.95 -3.31 -6.27
N GLY A 233 4.84 -2.41 -5.87
CA GLY A 233 4.68 -0.97 -6.01
C GLY A 233 3.61 -0.39 -5.09
N ALA A 234 3.51 0.93 -5.14
CA ALA A 234 2.62 1.75 -4.33
C ALA A 234 1.78 2.67 -5.21
N GLY A 235 0.65 3.12 -4.68
CA GLY A 235 -0.20 4.13 -5.31
C GLY A 235 -0.28 5.38 -4.44
N VAL A 236 -0.87 6.43 -5.00
CA VAL A 236 -1.02 7.75 -4.35
C VAL A 236 -1.73 7.65 -3.01
N ARG A 237 -2.72 6.75 -2.87
CA ARG A 237 -3.44 6.55 -1.60
C ARG A 237 -2.54 6.21 -0.42
N MET A 238 -1.47 5.45 -0.63
CA MET A 238 -0.57 5.09 0.49
C MET A 238 0.28 6.29 0.95
N ILE A 239 0.63 7.20 0.02
CA ILE A 239 1.30 8.46 0.37
C ILE A 239 0.29 9.39 1.06
N PHE A 240 -0.93 9.43 0.55
CA PHE A 240 -2.02 10.22 1.12
C PHE A 240 -2.38 9.77 2.54
N ASP A 241 -2.42 8.46 2.80
CA ASP A 241 -2.59 7.91 4.15
C ASP A 241 -1.50 8.41 5.11
N ILE A 242 -0.23 8.49 4.67
CA ILE A 242 0.87 9.04 5.48
C ILE A 242 0.69 10.54 5.69
N ALA A 243 0.34 11.29 4.64
CA ALA A 243 0.09 12.73 4.74
C ALA A 243 -1.03 13.06 5.73
N ILE A 244 -2.11 12.28 5.76
CA ILE A 244 -3.21 12.42 6.74
C ILE A 244 -2.71 12.21 8.18
N ILE A 245 -1.88 11.19 8.42
CA ILE A 245 -1.32 10.96 9.76
C ILE A 245 -0.39 12.11 10.17
N LEU A 246 0.47 12.58 9.27
CA LEU A 246 1.35 13.70 9.53
C LEU A 246 0.57 15.00 9.80
N ASP A 247 -0.48 15.29 9.03
CA ASP A 247 -1.36 16.45 9.22
C ASP A 247 -2.08 16.43 10.58
N LYS A 248 -2.55 15.24 11.01
CA LYS A 248 -3.34 15.11 12.25
C LYS A 248 -2.53 14.99 13.52
N PHE A 249 -1.31 14.46 13.44
CA PHE A 249 -0.52 14.10 14.61
C PHE A 249 0.84 14.79 14.64
N SER A 250 1.11 15.81 13.80
CA SER A 250 2.42 16.46 13.74
C SER A 250 2.94 16.95 15.09
N GLU A 251 2.05 17.39 15.97
CA GLU A 251 2.38 17.90 17.31
C GLU A 251 2.59 16.76 18.34
N ASP A 252 1.92 15.62 18.14
CA ASP A 252 2.00 14.45 19.03
C ASP A 252 3.14 13.47 18.67
N LEU A 253 3.65 13.57 17.44
CA LEU A 253 4.70 12.70 16.92
C LEU A 253 6.07 13.13 17.45
N ASP A 254 6.75 12.21 18.12
CA ASP A 254 8.16 12.34 18.50
C ASP A 254 9.05 11.99 17.30
N PHE A 255 9.29 12.98 16.44
CA PHE A 255 10.13 12.82 15.25
C PHE A 255 11.57 12.41 15.58
N SER A 256 12.11 12.81 16.75
CA SER A 256 13.44 12.39 17.20
C SER A 256 13.49 10.87 17.40
N SER A 257 12.50 10.32 18.11
CA SER A 257 12.35 8.87 18.30
C SER A 257 12.07 8.15 16.98
N ILE A 258 11.14 8.66 16.16
CA ILE A 258 10.80 8.07 14.85
C ILE A 258 12.03 7.98 13.95
N TRP A 259 12.85 9.03 13.87
CA TRP A 259 14.08 9.00 13.06
C TRP A 259 15.10 8.00 13.58
N ARG A 260 15.24 7.85 14.90
CA ARG A 260 16.10 6.81 15.50
C ARG A 260 15.62 5.42 15.10
N GLU A 261 14.33 5.15 15.24
CA GLU A 261 13.71 3.88 14.86
C GLU A 261 13.88 3.57 13.37
N LEU A 262 13.64 4.54 12.50
CA LEU A 262 13.80 4.39 11.05
C LEU A 262 15.27 4.11 10.65
N LYS A 263 16.26 4.69 11.35
CA LYS A 263 17.67 4.36 11.13
C LYS A 263 18.00 2.92 11.54
N ILE A 264 17.47 2.46 12.67
CA ILE A 264 17.65 1.06 13.15
C ILE A 264 17.16 0.08 12.08
N ILE A 265 15.98 0.32 11.51
CA ILE A 265 15.40 -0.53 10.47
C ILE A 265 15.81 -0.15 9.03
N LYS A 266 16.80 0.75 8.89
CA LYS A 266 17.40 1.19 7.61
C LYS A 266 16.37 1.69 6.59
N LEU A 267 15.37 2.46 7.05
CA LEU A 267 14.34 3.11 6.24
C LEU A 267 14.37 4.63 6.36
N ASP A 268 15.38 5.22 6.99
CA ASP A 268 15.50 6.67 7.19
C ASP A 268 15.61 7.43 5.86
N ILE A 269 16.44 6.99 4.91
CA ILE A 269 16.54 7.61 3.58
C ILE A 269 15.21 7.49 2.82
N PHE A 270 14.55 6.33 2.94
CA PHE A 270 13.25 6.10 2.32
C PHE A 270 12.20 7.04 2.90
N ALA A 271 12.11 7.13 4.22
CA ALA A 271 11.18 8.02 4.91
C ALA A 271 11.41 9.48 4.55
N ARG A 272 12.66 9.96 4.44
CA ARG A 272 12.96 11.32 3.96
C ARG A 272 12.34 11.59 2.59
N ASN A 273 12.52 10.68 1.63
CA ASN A 273 11.93 10.83 0.31
C ASN A 273 10.38 10.82 0.35
N ILE A 274 9.77 9.97 1.18
CA ILE A 274 8.30 9.94 1.34
C ILE A 274 7.77 11.21 2.00
N PHE A 275 8.46 11.74 3.01
CA PHE A 275 8.08 12.99 3.66
C PHE A 275 8.25 14.19 2.73
N SER A 276 9.32 14.25 1.92
CA SER A 276 9.43 15.26 0.85
C SER A 276 8.30 15.16 -0.18
N LEU A 277 7.83 13.96 -0.51
CA LEU A 277 6.63 13.82 -1.36
C LEU A 277 5.39 14.37 -0.66
N CYS A 278 5.21 14.12 0.63
CA CYS A 278 4.09 14.67 1.40
C CYS A 278 4.13 16.21 1.42
N GLU A 279 5.32 16.80 1.57
CA GLU A 279 5.52 18.24 1.51
C GLU A 279 5.20 18.79 0.11
N ILE A 280 5.76 18.21 -0.95
CA ILE A 280 5.58 18.72 -2.32
C ILE A 280 4.14 18.51 -2.82
N TRP A 281 3.51 17.39 -2.49
CA TRP A 281 2.17 17.04 -3.00
C TRP A 281 1.07 17.68 -2.17
N PHE A 282 1.21 17.64 -0.84
CA PHE A 282 0.13 17.96 0.09
C PHE A 282 0.45 19.13 1.01
N ASP A 283 1.65 19.73 0.89
CA ASP A 283 2.08 20.88 1.70
C ASP A 283 2.01 20.55 3.20
N ILE A 284 2.55 19.37 3.54
CA ILE A 284 2.71 18.85 4.91
C ILE A 284 4.20 18.78 5.24
N LYS A 285 4.62 19.60 6.20
CA LYS A 285 6.02 19.68 6.62
C LYS A 285 6.29 18.76 7.80
N VAL A 286 7.45 18.13 7.78
CA VAL A 286 7.98 17.36 8.91
C VAL A 286 9.00 18.22 9.64
N PRO A 287 8.87 18.41 10.98
CA PRO A 287 9.84 19.15 11.78
C PRO A 287 11.27 18.63 11.58
N GLU A 288 12.24 19.56 11.59
CA GLU A 288 13.68 19.26 11.57
C GLU A 288 14.16 18.46 10.33
N MET A 289 13.34 18.40 9.28
CA MET A 289 13.69 17.76 8.01
C MET A 289 14.46 18.73 7.11
N ASN A 290 15.78 18.79 7.29
CA ASN A 290 16.67 19.45 6.33
C ASN A 290 17.04 18.47 5.19
N PHE A 291 16.07 18.15 4.34
CA PHE A 291 16.28 17.28 3.17
C PHE A 291 15.43 17.74 1.99
N GLU A 292 16.10 18.01 0.88
CA GLU A 292 15.46 18.31 -0.39
C GLU A 292 15.67 17.12 -1.34
N ILE A 293 14.57 16.59 -1.87
CA ILE A 293 14.61 15.53 -2.86
C ILE A 293 15.08 16.11 -4.21
N ASP A 294 16.11 15.53 -4.81
CA ASP A 294 16.57 15.99 -6.12
C ASP A 294 15.51 15.77 -7.20
N GLU A 295 15.47 16.66 -8.20
CA GLU A 295 14.43 16.67 -9.22
C GLU A 295 14.34 15.33 -9.99
N THR A 296 15.47 14.66 -10.22
CA THR A 296 15.49 13.39 -10.96
C THR A 296 14.85 12.27 -10.15
N THR A 297 15.16 12.17 -8.86
CA THR A 297 14.56 11.20 -7.94
C THR A 297 13.09 11.52 -7.72
N PHE A 298 12.75 12.78 -7.49
CA PHE A 298 11.36 13.21 -7.37
C PHE A 298 10.53 12.82 -8.58
N ARG A 299 11.02 13.09 -9.80
CA ARG A 299 10.33 12.74 -11.04
C ARG A 299 10.16 11.23 -11.20
N ALA A 300 11.22 10.46 -10.95
CA ALA A 300 11.21 9.01 -11.08
C ALA A 300 10.21 8.36 -10.10
N VAL A 301 10.26 8.75 -8.83
CA VAL A 301 9.38 8.20 -7.78
C VAL A 301 7.94 8.67 -7.98
N SER A 302 7.73 9.93 -8.35
CA SER A 302 6.39 10.44 -8.62
C SER A 302 5.73 9.71 -9.78
N ASN A 303 6.46 9.50 -10.88
CA ASN A 303 5.96 8.72 -12.01
C ASN A 303 5.71 7.26 -11.58
N TYR A 304 6.62 6.64 -10.84
CA TYR A 304 6.44 5.29 -10.31
C TYR A 304 5.16 5.13 -9.48
N ILE A 305 4.84 6.09 -8.61
CA ILE A 305 3.66 6.04 -7.75
C ILE A 305 2.38 6.36 -8.54
N THR A 306 2.40 7.39 -9.39
CA THR A 306 1.22 7.80 -10.19
C THR A 306 0.87 6.77 -11.27
N ASP A 307 1.88 6.15 -11.87
CA ASP A 307 1.74 5.01 -12.77
C ASP A 307 1.38 3.72 -12.00
N GLY A 308 1.69 3.64 -10.71
CA GLY A 308 1.18 2.61 -9.80
C GLY A 308 -0.33 2.74 -9.59
N GLY A 309 -1.03 1.63 -9.33
CA GLY A 309 -2.39 1.69 -8.77
C GLY A 309 -2.38 1.58 -7.25
N THR A 310 -3.55 1.44 -6.61
CA THR A 310 -3.66 1.28 -5.15
C THR A 310 -2.72 0.22 -4.56
N PHE A 311 -2.47 -0.87 -5.29
CA PHE A 311 -1.52 -1.93 -4.89
C PHE A 311 -0.31 -2.03 -5.85
N GLY A 312 -0.05 -0.95 -6.60
CA GLY A 312 0.93 -0.81 -7.68
C GLY A 312 0.60 -1.61 -8.96
N PHE A 313 1.62 -2.00 -9.72
CA PHE A 313 1.52 -2.65 -11.05
C PHE A 313 1.30 -4.17 -10.98
N SER A 314 0.15 -4.60 -10.43
CA SER A 314 -0.31 -6.00 -10.24
C SER A 314 0.39 -7.14 -11.03
N TYR A 315 0.54 -7.06 -12.36
CA TYR A 315 1.17 -8.13 -13.17
C TYR A 315 2.56 -7.82 -13.76
N ASN A 316 2.81 -6.60 -14.25
CA ASN A 316 4.14 -6.20 -14.73
C ASN A 316 5.17 -6.23 -13.58
N ASN A 317 4.71 -6.10 -12.33
CA ASN A 317 5.59 -6.13 -11.18
C ASN A 317 6.20 -7.46 -10.81
N ILE A 318 5.58 -8.60 -11.13
CA ILE A 318 6.23 -9.89 -10.86
C ILE A 318 7.47 -10.02 -11.74
N ALA A 319 7.42 -9.48 -12.97
CA ALA A 319 8.57 -9.37 -13.86
C ALA A 319 9.55 -8.30 -13.35
N MET A 320 9.09 -7.10 -13.00
CA MET A 320 9.96 -6.02 -12.50
C MET A 320 10.70 -6.42 -11.23
N ALA A 321 10.01 -7.00 -10.25
CA ALA A 321 10.62 -7.47 -9.01
C ALA A 321 11.64 -8.59 -9.26
N ALA A 322 11.41 -9.45 -10.27
CA ALA A 322 12.38 -10.45 -10.67
C ALA A 322 13.64 -9.82 -11.27
N LEU A 323 13.46 -8.85 -12.18
CA LEU A 323 14.56 -8.11 -12.79
C LEU A 323 15.36 -7.33 -11.73
N ARG A 324 14.69 -6.57 -10.85
CA ARG A 324 15.32 -5.84 -9.74
C ARG A 324 16.15 -6.74 -8.83
N LYS A 325 15.63 -7.93 -8.48
CA LYS A 325 16.34 -8.92 -7.64
C LYS A 325 17.63 -9.40 -8.31
N GLU A 326 17.67 -9.48 -9.63
CA GLU A 326 18.88 -9.88 -10.34
C GLU A 326 19.84 -8.68 -10.53
N TYR A 327 19.32 -7.49 -10.79
CA TYR A 327 20.12 -6.25 -10.84
C TYR A 327 20.82 -5.96 -9.51
N SER A 328 20.19 -6.28 -8.37
CA SER A 328 20.84 -6.14 -7.06
C SER A 328 22.00 -7.12 -6.82
N LYS A 329 22.22 -8.09 -7.70
CA LYS A 329 23.30 -9.09 -7.60
C LYS A 329 24.37 -8.94 -8.66
N THR A 330 24.02 -8.41 -9.83
CA THR A 330 24.94 -8.26 -10.96
C THR A 330 24.47 -7.16 -11.88
N GLU A 331 25.40 -6.37 -12.42
CA GLU A 331 25.06 -5.31 -13.38
C GLU A 331 25.16 -5.77 -14.84
N LYS A 332 25.52 -7.04 -15.11
CA LYS A 332 25.71 -7.58 -16.47
C LYS A 332 24.36 -7.81 -17.17
N PRO A 333 23.92 -6.95 -18.11
CA PRO A 333 22.53 -6.96 -18.60
C PRO A 333 22.15 -8.24 -19.36
N LYS A 334 23.12 -8.86 -20.04
CA LYS A 334 22.93 -10.11 -20.80
C LYS A 334 22.55 -11.31 -19.92
N LEU A 335 22.97 -11.32 -18.65
CA LEU A 335 22.71 -12.42 -17.70
C LEU A 335 21.44 -12.18 -16.87
N ILE A 336 20.97 -10.93 -16.76
CA ILE A 336 19.81 -10.58 -15.95
C ILE A 336 18.55 -11.28 -16.45
N LYS A 337 18.30 -11.23 -17.77
CA LYS A 337 17.07 -11.81 -18.35
C LYS A 337 17.03 -13.32 -18.13
N SER A 338 18.12 -14.01 -18.44
CA SER A 338 18.20 -15.48 -18.30
C SER A 338 18.09 -15.91 -16.85
N LYS A 339 18.78 -15.24 -15.92
CA LYS A 339 18.66 -15.53 -14.48
C LYS A 339 17.26 -15.24 -13.93
N ALA A 340 16.63 -14.15 -14.33
CA ALA A 340 15.28 -13.81 -13.89
C ALA A 340 14.25 -14.83 -14.39
N ILE A 341 14.38 -15.30 -15.64
CA ILE A 341 13.54 -16.38 -16.19
C ILE A 341 13.81 -17.68 -15.43
N PHE A 342 15.08 -18.07 -15.28
CA PHE A 342 15.47 -19.30 -14.60
C PHE A 342 14.94 -19.34 -13.17
N GLY A 343 15.10 -18.26 -12.39
CA GLY A 343 14.58 -18.16 -11.04
C GLY A 343 13.05 -18.12 -10.92
N LYS A 344 12.31 -17.93 -12.03
CA LYS A 344 10.84 -18.10 -12.05
C LYS A 344 10.42 -19.51 -12.44
N VAL A 345 11.15 -20.14 -13.36
CA VAL A 345 10.90 -21.52 -13.78
C VAL A 345 11.31 -22.49 -12.68
N PHE A 346 12.51 -22.33 -12.13
CA PHE A 346 13.10 -23.13 -11.06
C PHE A 346 13.17 -22.28 -9.79
N LEU A 347 12.12 -22.35 -8.97
CA LEU A 347 12.15 -21.73 -7.64
C LEU A 347 13.16 -22.45 -6.76
N ASP A 348 13.78 -21.73 -5.84
CA ASP A 348 14.68 -22.32 -4.84
C ASP A 348 13.95 -23.32 -3.93
N PHE A 349 14.73 -24.13 -3.22
CA PHE A 349 14.23 -25.21 -2.38
C PHE A 349 13.29 -24.69 -1.29
N ASP A 350 13.61 -23.55 -0.68
CA ASP A 350 12.81 -22.93 0.37
C ASP A 350 11.40 -22.55 -0.11
N MET A 351 11.31 -21.88 -1.26
CA MET A 351 10.03 -21.55 -1.88
C MET A 351 9.27 -22.80 -2.34
N MET A 352 9.99 -23.86 -2.74
CA MET A 352 9.38 -25.11 -3.18
C MET A 352 8.81 -25.91 -2.00
N ARG A 353 9.51 -26.01 -0.86
CA ARG A 353 9.02 -26.73 0.33
C ARG A 353 7.81 -26.07 0.99
N GLU A 354 7.63 -24.77 0.82
CA GLU A 354 6.39 -24.08 1.21
C GLU A 354 5.20 -24.50 0.33
N LYS A 355 5.42 -24.65 -0.99
CA LYS A 355 4.38 -24.99 -1.96
C LYS A 355 4.07 -26.48 -2.01
N TYR A 356 5.08 -27.30 -1.72
CA TYR A 356 5.04 -28.74 -1.71
C TYR A 356 5.58 -29.23 -0.37
N PRO A 357 4.73 -29.27 0.68
CA PRO A 357 5.16 -29.67 2.02
C PRO A 357 5.86 -31.02 2.09
N ILE A 358 5.60 -31.93 1.13
CA ILE A 358 6.29 -33.22 1.00
C ILE A 358 7.82 -33.08 0.89
N LEU A 359 8.32 -31.97 0.32
CA LEU A 359 9.74 -31.70 0.19
C LEU A 359 10.44 -31.47 1.54
N LYS A 360 9.69 -31.13 2.60
CA LYS A 360 10.26 -31.04 3.95
C LYS A 360 10.72 -32.40 4.47
N LYS A 361 10.03 -33.48 4.07
CA LYS A 361 10.35 -34.86 4.46
C LYS A 361 11.21 -35.59 3.42
N HIS A 362 10.99 -35.29 2.13
CA HIS A 362 11.66 -35.94 1.01
C HIS A 362 12.27 -34.92 0.04
N PRO A 363 13.45 -34.34 0.36
CA PRO A 363 14.07 -33.28 -0.46
C PRO A 363 14.41 -33.70 -1.89
N TYR A 364 14.72 -34.98 -2.12
CA TYR A 364 15.06 -35.54 -3.44
C TYR A 364 13.90 -35.47 -4.45
N LEU A 365 12.66 -35.28 -3.99
CA LEU A 365 11.49 -35.07 -4.87
C LEU A 365 11.45 -33.67 -5.50
N LEU A 366 12.45 -32.81 -5.26
CA LEU A 366 12.49 -31.44 -5.78
C LEU A 366 12.31 -31.37 -7.31
N VAL A 367 12.97 -32.26 -8.04
CA VAL A 367 12.90 -32.30 -9.51
C VAL A 367 11.47 -32.59 -9.97
N PHE A 368 10.81 -33.59 -9.36
CA PHE A 368 9.42 -33.90 -9.64
C PHE A 368 8.49 -32.73 -9.30
N ALA A 369 8.73 -32.07 -8.16
CA ALA A 369 7.95 -30.91 -7.75
C ALA A 369 8.10 -29.73 -8.73
N TRP A 370 9.29 -29.51 -9.30
CA TRP A 370 9.49 -28.52 -10.37
C TRP A 370 8.70 -28.88 -11.63
N ILE A 371 8.76 -30.15 -12.07
CA ILE A 371 8.02 -30.62 -13.25
C ILE A 371 6.51 -30.44 -13.05
N HIS A 372 5.97 -30.96 -11.94
CA HIS A 372 4.56 -30.83 -11.61
C HIS A 372 4.13 -29.36 -11.51
N ARG A 373 4.97 -28.49 -10.91
CA ARG A 373 4.72 -27.04 -10.88
C ARG A 373 4.68 -26.45 -12.29
N GLY A 374 5.62 -26.82 -13.15
CA GLY A 374 5.71 -26.38 -14.55
C GLY A 374 4.43 -26.73 -15.31
N VAL A 375 4.02 -28.00 -15.26
CA VAL A 375 2.77 -28.49 -15.88
C VAL A 375 1.56 -27.72 -15.34
N LYS A 376 1.44 -27.57 -14.01
CA LYS A 376 0.34 -26.80 -13.39
C LYS A 376 0.33 -25.34 -13.85
N CYS A 377 1.48 -24.71 -14.01
CA CYS A 377 1.61 -23.33 -14.50
C CYS A 377 1.21 -23.19 -15.98
N ILE A 378 1.50 -24.19 -16.81
CA ILE A 378 1.14 -24.21 -18.23
C ILE A 378 -0.34 -24.53 -18.41
N VAL A 379 -0.88 -25.53 -17.70
CA VAL A 379 -2.27 -25.99 -17.87
C VAL A 379 -3.25 -25.06 -17.17
N LYS A 380 -3.05 -24.77 -15.88
CA LYS A 380 -4.02 -24.02 -15.07
C LYS A 380 -3.78 -22.51 -15.03
N LYS A 381 -2.58 -22.05 -15.43
CA LYS A 381 -2.18 -20.63 -15.29
C LYS A 381 -1.49 -20.06 -16.55
N ARG A 382 -1.72 -20.67 -17.73
CA ARG A 382 -1.04 -20.35 -18.99
C ARG A 382 -0.87 -18.85 -19.23
N ARG A 383 -2.00 -18.13 -19.31
CA ARG A 383 -2.05 -16.69 -19.61
C ARG A 383 -1.20 -15.87 -18.64
N ARG A 384 -1.26 -16.19 -17.34
CA ARG A 384 -0.46 -15.53 -16.29
C ARG A 384 1.03 -15.81 -16.46
N THR A 385 1.42 -17.06 -16.69
CA THR A 385 2.81 -17.49 -16.83
C THR A 385 3.47 -16.81 -18.04
N PHE A 386 2.81 -16.85 -19.21
CA PHE A 386 3.32 -16.21 -20.42
C PHE A 386 3.44 -14.69 -20.29
N ARG A 387 2.49 -14.03 -19.61
CA ARG A 387 2.57 -12.59 -19.37
C ARG A 387 3.79 -12.20 -18.53
N ILE A 388 4.10 -12.96 -17.47
CA ILE A 388 5.28 -12.70 -16.62
C ILE A 388 6.57 -12.87 -17.43
N LEU A 389 6.70 -13.96 -18.18
CA LEU A 389 7.90 -14.22 -19.00
C LEU A 389 8.07 -13.16 -20.08
N LYS A 390 6.99 -12.80 -20.79
CA LYS A 390 7.00 -11.72 -21.78
C LYS A 390 7.41 -10.38 -21.16
N GLY A 391 6.91 -10.09 -19.95
CA GLY A 391 7.29 -8.90 -19.19
C GLY A 391 8.78 -8.84 -18.86
N ILE A 392 9.39 -9.97 -18.44
CA ILE A 392 10.85 -10.02 -18.17
C ILE A 392 11.66 -9.71 -19.43
N CYS A 393 11.23 -10.24 -20.59
CA CYS A 393 11.92 -10.02 -21.86
C CYS A 393 11.84 -8.56 -22.35
N LYS A 394 10.64 -7.95 -22.24
CA LYS A 394 10.34 -6.62 -22.78
C LYS A 394 10.85 -5.47 -21.91
N ASN A 395 10.80 -5.62 -20.59
CA ASN A 395 10.91 -4.48 -19.70
C ASN A 395 12.25 -4.47 -18.93
N THR A 396 13.34 -4.93 -19.57
CA THR A 396 14.64 -5.02 -18.91
C THR A 396 15.22 -3.65 -18.57
N ALA A 397 15.06 -2.66 -19.45
CA ALA A 397 15.47 -1.27 -19.20
C ALA A 397 14.67 -0.65 -18.04
N GLU A 398 13.33 -0.75 -18.09
CA GLU A 398 12.46 -0.31 -16.99
C GLU A 398 12.82 -1.00 -15.65
N GLY A 399 13.25 -2.27 -15.70
CA GLY A 399 13.72 -3.01 -14.53
C GLY A 399 15.02 -2.43 -13.95
N HIS A 400 15.94 -1.97 -14.80
CA HIS A 400 17.16 -1.27 -14.39
C HIS A 400 16.84 0.10 -13.79
N ASP A 401 16.02 0.91 -14.46
CA ASP A 401 15.66 2.24 -14.00
C ASP A 401 14.89 2.18 -12.67
N SER A 402 14.00 1.18 -12.54
CA SER A 402 13.33 0.88 -11.28
C SER A 402 14.33 0.47 -10.18
N HIS A 403 15.38 -0.31 -10.49
CA HIS A 403 16.42 -0.65 -9.51
C HIS A 403 17.23 0.57 -9.06
N VAL A 404 17.67 1.41 -10.00
CA VAL A 404 18.40 2.65 -9.74
C VAL A 404 17.56 3.58 -8.86
N MET A 405 16.28 3.76 -9.20
CA MET A 405 15.35 4.55 -8.41
C MET A 405 15.21 4.01 -6.98
N MET A 406 15.02 2.70 -6.79
CA MET A 406 14.93 2.08 -5.46
C MET A 406 16.17 2.36 -4.62
N LYS A 407 17.37 2.22 -5.21
CA LYS A 407 18.63 2.52 -4.53
C LYS A 407 18.72 3.98 -4.10
N LYS A 408 18.32 4.93 -4.97
CA LYS A 408 18.32 6.37 -4.67
C LYS A 408 17.39 6.73 -3.50
N ILE A 409 16.24 6.07 -3.39
CA ILE A 409 15.32 6.27 -2.26
C ILE A 409 15.64 5.39 -1.04
N GLY A 410 16.81 4.75 -0.99
CA GLY A 410 17.24 3.98 0.18
C GLY A 410 16.68 2.55 0.29
N LEU A 411 16.11 1.99 -0.78
CA LEU A 411 15.59 0.61 -0.83
C LEU A 411 16.55 -0.36 -1.56
#